data_AF-A0A7J2S2T2-F1
#
_entry.id   AF-A0A7J2S2T2-F1
#
_cell.length_a   1.000
_cell.length_b   1.000
_cell.length_c   1.000
_cell.angle_alpha   90.00
_cell.angle_beta   90.00
_cell.angle_gamma   90.00
#
_symmetry.space_group_name_H-M   'P 1'
#
loop_
_entity.id
_entity.type
_entity.pdbx_description
1 polymer ?
#
loop_
_entity_poly.entity_id
_entity_poly.type
_entity_poly.pdbx_seq_one_letter_code
_entity_poly.pdbx_strand_id
1 'polypeptide(L)' 'MPRSSSKFYEYLDYLTSLGNLKVVSIDYSISKIALDLSKEYHLFPRDALHVACCKAYGITNIATNDADF' A
#
# COMPACT_ATOMS: atom_id res chain seq x y z
N MET A 1 -15.02 11.35 16.14
CA MET A 1 -15.07 10.13 16.98
C MET A 1 -13.69 9.49 16.97
N PRO A 2 -13.08 9.17 18.12
CA PRO A 2 -11.84 8.40 18.11
C PRO A 2 -12.17 6.99 17.61
N ARG A 3 -11.64 6.62 16.45
CA ARG A 3 -11.72 5.23 15.97
C ARG A 3 -10.80 4.41 16.89
N SER A 4 -11.38 3.52 17.69
CA SER A 4 -10.60 2.53 18.44
C SER A 4 -9.78 1.72 17.44
N SER A 5 -8.46 1.88 17.49
CA SER A 5 -7.51 1.18 16.62
C SER A 5 -7.62 -0.34 16.78
N SER A 6 -8.04 -0.83 17.96
CA SER A 6 -8.28 -2.26 18.24
C SER A 6 -9.24 -2.90 17.24
N LYS A 7 -10.39 -2.27 17.01
CA LYS A 7 -11.43 -2.81 16.11
C LYS A 7 -10.96 -2.89 14.66
N PHE A 8 -10.06 -2.00 14.25
CA PHE A 8 -9.51 -2.02 12.90
C PHE A 8 -8.54 -3.18 12.69
N TYR A 9 -7.64 -3.41 13.65
CA TYR A 9 -6.72 -4.55 13.60
C TYR A 9 -7.46 -5.88 13.67
N GLU A 10 -8.47 -6.01 14.54
CA GLU A 10 -9.35 -7.19 14.59
C GLU A 10 -10.02 -7.47 13.22
N TYR A 11 -10.45 -6.43 12.52
CA TYR A 11 -11.04 -6.57 11.19
C TYR A 11 -10.02 -7.00 10.13
N LEU A 12 -8.79 -6.46 10.17
CA LEU A 12 -7.71 -6.90 9.28
C LEU A 12 -7.32 -8.36 9.53
N ASP A 13 -7.25 -8.78 10.79
CA ASP A 13 -6.97 -10.16 11.17
C ASP A 13 -8.06 -11.09 10.66
N TYR A 14 -9.34 -10.70 10.81
CA TYR A 14 -10.46 -11.42 10.24
C TYR A 14 -10.35 -11.56 8.71
N LEU A 15 -10.12 -10.47 7.98
CA LEU A 15 -9.97 -10.51 6.52
C LEU A 15 -8.79 -11.38 6.06
N THR A 16 -7.67 -11.34 6.80
CA THR A 16 -6.49 -12.16 6.53
C THR A 16 -6.80 -13.64 6.80
N SER A 17 -7.58 -13.95 7.85
CA SER A 17 -7.99 -15.32 8.20
C SER A 17 -8.89 -15.98 7.14
N LEU A 18 -9.63 -15.18 6.37
CA LEU A 18 -10.43 -15.67 5.24
C LEU A 18 -9.57 -16.07 4.02
N GLY A 19 -8.26 -15.78 4.02
CA GLY A 19 -7.35 -16.12 2.93
C GLY A 19 -7.44 -15.20 1.70
N ASN A 20 -8.37 -14.23 1.69
CA ASN A 20 -8.61 -13.33 0.57
C ASN A 20 -7.79 -12.02 0.64
N LEU A 21 -7.15 -11.74 1.78
CA LEU A 21 -6.29 -10.59 1.99
C LEU A 21 -4.87 -11.05 2.33
N LYS A 22 -3.88 -10.58 1.56
CA LYS A 22 -2.46 -10.75 1.86
C LYS A 22 -1.84 -9.41 2.21
N VAL A 23 -1.36 -9.27 3.44
CA VAL A 23 -0.55 -8.11 3.85
C VAL A 23 0.87 -8.29 3.31
N VAL A 24 1.36 -7.30 2.57
CA VAL A 24 2.70 -7.31 1.99
C VAL A 24 3.67 -6.48 2.83
N SER A 25 4.90 -6.95 2.99
CA SER A 25 5.96 -6.22 3.68
C SER A 25 6.59 -5.18 2.76
N ILE A 26 6.95 -4.03 3.34
CA ILE A 26 7.73 -3.01 2.67
C ILE A 26 9.13 -3.03 3.27
N ASP A 27 10.14 -3.14 2.42
CA ASP A 27 11.55 -3.10 2.82
C ASP A 27 12.27 -1.90 2.19
N TYR A 28 13.56 -1.78 2.49
CA TYR A 28 14.39 -0.69 1.98
C TYR A 28 14.52 -0.70 0.45
N SER A 29 14.40 -1.86 -0.21
CA SER A 29 14.45 -1.94 -1.67
C SER A 29 13.23 -1.27 -2.30
N ILE A 30 12.04 -1.51 -1.74
CA ILE A 30 10.80 -0.87 -2.17
C ILE A 30 10.85 0.64 -1.89
N SER A 31 11.39 1.05 -0.75
CA SER A 31 11.57 2.47 -0.43
C SER A 31 12.48 3.20 -1.41
N LYS A 32 13.51 2.54 -1.96
CA LYS A 32 14.36 3.13 -3.02
C LYS A 32 13.59 3.31 -4.32
N ILE A 33 12.81 2.30 -4.74
CA ILE A 33 11.94 2.40 -5.92
C ILE A 33 10.95 3.55 -5.74
N ALA A 34 10.36 3.70 -4.55
CA ALA A 34 9.44 4.80 -4.25
C ALA A 34 10.12 6.17 -4.37
N LEU A 35 11.38 6.30 -3.93
CA LEU A 35 12.13 7.55 -4.07
C LEU A 35 12.37 7.90 -5.55
N ASP A 36 12.69 6.92 -6.38
CA ASP A 36 12.90 7.12 -7.81
C ASP A 36 11.59 7.51 -8.51
N LEU A 37 10.48 6.81 -8.22
CA LEU A 37 9.15 7.11 -8.76
C LEU A 37 8.63 8.48 -8.32
N SER A 38 8.84 8.88 -7.06
CA SER A 38 8.45 10.21 -6.57
C SER A 38 9.15 11.33 -7.34
N LYS A 39 10.43 11.14 -7.70
CA LYS A 39 11.18 12.10 -8.52
C LYS A 39 10.72 12.12 -9.97
N GLU A 40 10.51 10.94 -10.55
CA GLU A 40 10.15 10.78 -11.97
C GLU A 40 8.74 11.31 -12.27
N TYR A 41 7.79 11.02 -11.39
CA TYR A 41 6.36 11.31 -11.60
C TYR A 41 5.83 12.42 -10.69
N HIS A 42 6.70 13.09 -9.92
CA HIS A 42 6.33 14.13 -8.95
C HIS A 42 5.28 13.70 -7.91
N LEU A 43 5.26 12.40 -7.59
CA LEU A 43 4.30 11.82 -6.65
C LEU A 43 4.63 12.20 -5.21
N PHE A 44 3.60 12.35 -4.39
CA PHE A 44 3.80 12.39 -2.94
C PHE A 44 4.44 11.08 -2.46
N PRO A 45 5.22 11.12 -1.36
CA PRO A 45 5.93 9.93 -0.88
C PRO A 45 5.03 8.72 -0.62
N ARG A 46 3.79 8.95 -0.17
CA ARG A 46 2.81 7.90 0.06
C ARG A 46 2.39 7.23 -1.24
N ASP A 47 2.14 8.02 -2.28
CA ASP A 47 1.64 7.51 -3.54
C ASP A 47 2.74 6.76 -4.28
N ALA A 48 3.94 7.33 -4.28
CA ALA A 48 5.13 6.67 -4.78
C ALA A 48 5.38 5.33 -4.09
N LEU A 49 5.09 5.21 -2.78
CA LEU A 49 5.20 3.96 -2.04
C LEU A 49 4.15 2.92 -2.47
N HIS A 50 2.91 3.34 -2.71
CA HIS A 50 1.88 2.46 -3.26
C HIS A 50 2.24 1.95 -4.66
N VAL A 51 2.70 2.83 -5.56
CA VAL A 51 3.15 2.44 -6.92
C VAL A 51 4.38 1.53 -6.85
N ALA A 52 5.36 1.85 -6.02
CA ALA A 52 6.56 1.02 -5.82
C ALA A 52 6.21 -0.38 -5.31
N CYS A 53 5.28 -0.47 -4.36
CA CYS A 53 4.78 -1.74 -3.84
C CYS A 53 4.09 -2.55 -4.95
N CYS A 54 3.21 -1.90 -5.73
CA CYS A 54 2.55 -2.56 -6.86
C CYS A 54 3.56 -3.11 -7.87
N LYS A 55 4.57 -2.30 -8.23
CA LYS A 55 5.65 -2.70 -9.14
C LYS A 55 6.47 -3.88 -8.60
N ALA A 56 6.85 -3.84 -7.32
CA ALA A 56 7.67 -4.88 -6.69
C ALA A 56 6.94 -6.23 -6.57
N TYR A 57 5.62 -6.22 -6.36
CA TYR A 57 4.81 -7.43 -6.20
C TYR A 57 4.06 -7.86 -7.48
N GLY A 58 4.26 -7.17 -8.61
CA GLY A 58 3.60 -7.48 -9.88
C GLY A 58 2.08 -7.22 -9.87
N ILE A 59 1.62 -6.26 -9.07
CA ILE A 59 0.21 -5.86 -8.99
C ILE A 59 -0.07 -4.85 -10.11
N THR A 60 -0.98 -5.21 -11.02
CA THR A 60 -1.32 -4.38 -12.19
C THR A 60 -2.67 -3.68 -12.07
N ASN A 61 -3.45 -3.97 -11.03
CA ASN A 61 -4.75 -3.35 -10.77
C ASN A 61 -4.77 -2.80 -9.35
N ILE A 62 -5.11 -1.53 -9.19
CA ILE A 62 -5.23 -0.87 -7.89
C ILE A 62 -6.71 -0.58 -7.59
N ALA A 63 -7.18 -1.00 -6.41
CA ALA A 63 -8.49 -0.61 -5.91
C ALA A 63 -8.31 0.67 -5.08
N THR A 64 -8.56 1.82 -5.68
CA THR A 64 -8.42 3.14 -5.05
C THR A 64 -9.57 4.06 -5.43
N ASN A 65 -9.92 4.96 -4.52
CA ASN A 65 -10.81 6.10 -4.80
C ASN A 65 -10.01 7.39 -5.10
N ASP A 66 -8.69 7.28 -5.15
CA ASP A 66 -7.79 8.37 -5.51
C ASP A 66 -7.69 8.44 -7.04
N ALA A 67 -8.10 9.56 -7.62
CA ALA A 67 -8.14 9.75 -9.07
C ALA A 67 -6.76 10.05 -9.67
N ASP A 68 -5.74 10.30 -8.83
CA ASP A 68 -4.38 10.59 -9.29
C ASP A 68 -3.59 9.32 -9.67
N PHE A 69 -4.13 8.12 -9.41
CA PHE A 69 -3.53 6.81 -9.70
C PHE A 69 -4.01 6.15 -11.00
#